data_AF-A0AA37LB63-F1
#
_entry.id   AF-A0AA37LB63-F1
#
_cell.length_a   1.000
_cell.length_b   1.000
_cell.length_c   1.000
_cell.angle_alpha   90.00
_cell.angle_beta   90.00
_cell.angle_gamma   90.00
#
_symmetry.space_group_name_H-M   'P 1'
#
loop_
_entity.id
_entity.type
_entity.pdbx_description
1 polymer ?
#
loop_
_entity_poly.entity_id
_entity_poly.type
_entity_poly.pdbx_seq_one_letter_code
_entity_poly.pdbx_strand_id
1 'polypeptide(L)'
;MHPLSVLSLGIFVAGYITARWDLVTRLYELAIFAWDYGVVTRAAKGFALLTFVYLLIFIPVERLATKEANLRLADMPENDGLMRIFWPTDIQRSDLPGVVVGWRNSSLDVFVVAILDDVDVSIPSTAATLAAIDEFTGRSC
;
A
#
# COMPACT_ATOMS: atom_id res chain seq x y z
N MET A 1 8.91 -32.63 2.56
CA MET A 1 8.01 -33.24 1.54
C MET A 1 8.16 -34.75 1.65
N HIS A 2 7.06 -35.50 1.81
CA HIS A 2 7.13 -36.92 2.17
C HIS A 2 7.78 -37.73 1.03
N PRO A 3 8.84 -38.53 1.29
CA PRO A 3 9.57 -39.26 0.24
C PRO A 3 8.66 -40.22 -0.55
N LEU A 4 7.63 -40.77 0.10
CA LEU A 4 6.62 -41.62 -0.55
C LEU A 4 5.75 -40.87 -1.58
N SER A 5 5.54 -39.57 -1.42
CA SER A 5 4.73 -38.77 -2.37
C SER A 5 5.49 -38.46 -3.65
N VAL A 6 6.81 -38.27 -3.56
CA VAL A 6 7.66 -38.07 -4.74
C VAL A 6 7.77 -39.39 -5.51
N LEU A 7 7.90 -40.51 -4.81
CA LEU A 7 7.94 -41.84 -5.42
C LEU A 7 6.63 -42.19 -6.12
N SER A 8 5.47 -41.96 -5.48
CA SER A 8 4.17 -42.25 -6.07
C SER A 8 3.88 -41.37 -7.29
N LEU A 9 4.22 -40.08 -7.22
CA LEU A 9 4.15 -39.18 -8.36
C LEU A 9 5.04 -39.66 -9.50
N GLY A 10 6.28 -40.06 -9.20
CA GLY A 10 7.23 -40.59 -10.19
C GLY A 10 6.71 -41.84 -10.90
N ILE A 11 6.17 -42.80 -10.15
CA ILE A 11 5.58 -44.03 -10.72
C ILE A 11 4.36 -43.69 -11.58
N PHE A 12 3.49 -42.79 -11.12
CA PHE A 12 2.31 -42.38 -11.88
C PHE A 12 2.68 -41.66 -13.18
N VAL A 13 3.62 -40.73 -13.12
CA VAL A 13 4.13 -40.01 -14.30
C VAL A 13 4.79 -40.98 -15.28
N ALA A 14 5.62 -41.90 -14.79
CA ALA A 14 6.24 -42.93 -15.62
C ALA A 14 5.19 -43.82 -16.30
N GLY A 15 4.17 -44.27 -15.56
CA GLY A 15 3.08 -45.09 -16.10
C GLY A 15 2.19 -44.33 -17.11
N TYR A 16 1.94 -43.05 -16.88
CA TYR A 16 1.19 -42.22 -17.83
C TYR A 16 1.98 -41.98 -19.12
N ILE A 17 3.29 -41.74 -19.01
CA ILE A 17 4.18 -41.57 -20.15
C ILE A 17 4.25 -42.85 -20.99
N THR A 18 4.36 -44.03 -20.37
CA THR A 18 4.39 -45.30 -21.11
C THR A 18 3.05 -45.64 -21.75
N ALA A 19 1.93 -45.40 -21.04
CA ALA A 19 0.59 -45.62 -21.58
C ALA A 19 0.23 -44.63 -22.70
N ARG A 20 0.74 -43.40 -22.64
CA ARG A 20 0.44 -42.32 -23.57
C ARG A 20 1.71 -41.79 -24.24
N TRP A 21 2.54 -42.72 -24.71
CA TRP A 21 3.83 -42.46 -25.36
C TRP A 21 3.72 -41.54 -26.58
N ASP A 22 2.58 -41.59 -27.28
CA ASP A 22 2.23 -40.69 -28.38
C ASP A 22 2.33 -39.20 -28.02
N LEU A 23 1.98 -38.81 -26.78
CA LEU A 23 2.09 -37.42 -26.35
C LEU A 23 3.55 -36.96 -26.28
N VAL A 24 4.45 -37.85 -25.84
CA VAL A 24 5.89 -37.56 -25.70
C VAL A 24 6.55 -37.42 -27.05
N THR A 25 6.28 -38.34 -27.97
CA THR A 25 6.82 -38.28 -29.34
C THR A 25 6.33 -37.01 -30.05
N ARG A 26 5.06 -36.66 -29.87
CA ARG A 26 4.47 -35.47 -30.49
C ARG A 26 4.99 -34.16 -29.89
N LEU A 27 5.27 -34.13 -28.58
CA LEU A 27 5.95 -33.00 -27.94
C LEU A 27 7.39 -32.86 -28.46
N TYR A 28 8.11 -33.96 -28.62
CA TYR A 28 9.46 -33.97 -29.17
C TYR A 28 9.49 -33.48 -30.62
N GLU A 29 8.58 -33.96 -31.45
CA GLU A 29 8.39 -33.48 -32.83
C GLU A 29 8.07 -31.99 -32.86
N LEU A 30 7.16 -31.52 -31.99
CA LEU A 30 6.83 -30.10 -31.90
C LEU A 30 8.03 -29.27 -31.44
N ALA A 31 8.84 -29.78 -30.50
CA ALA A 31 10.01 -29.08 -30.00
C ALA A 31 11.09 -28.92 -31.08
N ILE A 32 11.38 -29.99 -31.82
CA ILE A 32 12.30 -29.95 -32.96
C ILE A 32 11.75 -29.05 -34.05
N PHE A 33 10.47 -29.17 -34.39
CA PHE A 33 9.83 -28.29 -35.36
C PHE A 33 9.95 -26.81 -34.94
N ALA A 34 9.65 -26.49 -33.69
CA ALA A 34 9.73 -25.12 -33.20
C ALA A 34 11.16 -24.57 -33.25
N TRP A 35 12.16 -25.44 -33.06
CA TRP A 35 13.58 -25.13 -33.15
C TRP A 35 14.03 -24.93 -34.60
N ASP A 36 13.83 -25.92 -35.46
CA ASP A 36 14.29 -25.93 -36.86
C ASP A 36 13.59 -24.86 -37.70
N TYR A 37 12.30 -24.60 -37.46
CA TYR A 37 11.54 -23.54 -38.14
C TYR A 37 11.73 -22.15 -37.49
N GLY A 38 12.62 -22.04 -36.49
CA GLY A 38 12.94 -20.77 -35.85
C GLY A 38 11.74 -20.06 -35.22
N VAL A 39 10.73 -20.81 -34.76
CA VAL A 39 9.56 -20.26 -34.06
C VAL A 39 10.01 -19.70 -32.71
N VAL A 40 10.86 -20.45 -32.00
CA VAL A 40 11.41 -20.05 -30.69
C VAL A 40 12.19 -18.74 -30.79
N THR A 41 13.04 -18.60 -31.81
CA THR A 41 13.86 -17.40 -31.97
C THR A 41 13.03 -16.18 -32.36
N ARG A 42 11.98 -16.35 -33.18
CA ARG A 42 11.02 -15.28 -33.50
C ARG A 42 10.22 -14.86 -32.28
N ALA A 43 9.72 -15.81 -31.50
CA ALA A 43 9.01 -15.53 -30.25
C ALA A 43 9.92 -14.82 -29.24
N ALA A 44 11.16 -15.30 -29.08
CA ALA A 44 12.16 -14.69 -28.20
C ALA A 44 12.49 -13.26 -28.62
N LYS A 45 12.65 -12.99 -29.92
CA LYS A 45 12.86 -11.61 -30.43
C LYS A 45 11.67 -10.71 -30.12
N GLY A 46 10.44 -11.18 -30.31
CA GLY A 46 9.22 -10.44 -29.96
C GLY A 46 9.15 -10.13 -28.46
N PHE A 47 9.41 -11.13 -27.62
CA PHE A 47 9.44 -10.97 -26.17
C PHE A 47 10.54 -10.01 -25.70
N ALA A 48 11.73 -10.09 -26.30
CA ALA A 48 12.84 -9.19 -26.02
C ALA A 48 12.50 -7.75 -26.42
N LEU A 49 11.89 -7.55 -27.59
CA LEU A 49 11.43 -6.23 -28.03
C LEU A 49 10.34 -5.66 -27.12
N LEU A 50 9.35 -6.49 -26.74
CA LEU A 50 8.30 -6.08 -25.80
C LEU A 50 8.88 -5.68 -24.45
N THR A 51 9.79 -6.50 -23.91
CA THR A 51 10.50 -6.21 -22.66
C THR A 51 11.30 -4.91 -22.76
N PHE A 52 12.00 -4.70 -23.88
CA PHE A 52 12.75 -3.46 -24.10
C PHE A 52 11.84 -2.23 -24.16
N VAL A 53 10.74 -2.29 -24.91
CA VAL A 53 9.75 -1.20 -24.98
C VAL A 53 9.14 -0.92 -23.61
N TYR A 54 8.79 -1.98 -22.87
CA TYR A 54 8.28 -1.87 -21.50
C TYR A 54 9.27 -1.12 -20.61
N LEU A 55 10.55 -1.51 -20.61
CA LEU A 55 11.59 -0.81 -19.84
C LEU A 55 11.77 0.64 -20.29
N LEU A 56 11.76 0.89 -21.60
CA LEU A 56 11.93 2.24 -22.14
C LEU A 56 10.80 3.18 -21.70
N ILE A 57 9.59 2.68 -21.50
CA ILE A 57 8.45 3.46 -21.01
C ILE A 57 8.45 3.58 -19.48
N PHE A 58 8.68 2.49 -18.76
CA PHE A 58 8.56 2.48 -17.29
C PHE A 58 9.73 3.19 -16.60
N ILE A 59 10.96 3.05 -17.08
CA ILE A 59 12.13 3.71 -16.49
C ILE A 59 12.00 5.25 -16.44
N PRO A 60 11.62 5.97 -17.51
CA PRO A 60 11.45 7.42 -17.42
C PRO A 60 10.25 7.81 -16.57
N VAL A 61 9.19 6.99 -16.53
CA VAL A 61 8.02 7.24 -15.66
C VAL A 61 8.43 7.16 -14.18
N GLU A 62 9.20 6.15 -13.79
CA GLU A 62 9.75 6.03 -12.44
C GLU A 62 10.68 7.21 -12.11
N ARG A 63 11.57 7.57 -13.03
CA ARG A 63 12.47 8.72 -12.84
C ARG A 63 11.70 10.03 -12.73
N LEU A 64 10.60 10.20 -13.46
CA LEU A 64 9.75 11.37 -13.35
C LEU A 64 9.04 11.39 -12.00
N ALA A 65 8.49 10.26 -11.56
CA ALA A 65 7.85 10.15 -10.25
C ALA A 65 8.81 10.46 -9.10
N THR A 66 10.06 9.95 -9.14
CA THR A 66 11.07 10.27 -8.14
C THR A 66 11.49 11.74 -8.16
N LYS A 67 11.59 12.36 -9.35
CA LYS A 67 11.89 13.79 -9.47
C LYS A 67 10.78 14.64 -8.87
N GLU A 68 9.52 14.36 -9.18
CA GLU A 68 8.37 15.08 -8.62
C GLU A 68 8.25 14.89 -7.11
N ALA A 69 8.54 13.68 -6.60
CA ALA A 69 8.56 13.42 -5.16
C ALA A 69 9.69 14.18 -4.46
N ASN A 70 10.90 14.19 -5.00
CA ASN A 70 12.04 14.90 -4.42
C ASN A 70 11.89 16.43 -4.53
N LEU A 71 11.32 16.95 -5.61
CA LEU A 71 11.00 18.37 -5.73
C LEU A 71 9.94 18.78 -4.69
N ARG A 72 8.91 17.96 -4.47
CA ARG A 72 7.95 18.20 -3.38
C ARG A 72 8.56 18.11 -1.99
N LEU A 73 9.58 17.27 -1.79
CA LEU A 73 10.31 17.20 -0.51
C LEU A 73 11.28 18.38 -0.34
N ALA A 74 11.90 18.86 -1.41
CA ALA A 74 12.79 20.01 -1.38
C ALA A 74 12.05 21.37 -1.29
N ASP A 75 10.82 21.43 -1.81
CA ASP A 75 9.92 22.59 -1.73
C ASP A 75 8.95 22.51 -0.53
N MET A 76 8.88 21.37 0.17
CA MET A 76 8.29 21.34 1.51
C MET A 76 9.30 21.98 2.46
N PRO A 77 9.04 23.19 3.00
CA PRO A 77 9.82 23.66 4.13
C PRO A 77 9.63 22.63 5.24
N GLU A 78 10.72 21.95 5.62
CA GLU A 78 10.75 21.02 6.75
C GLU A 78 10.46 21.72 8.09
N ASN A 79 10.16 23.03 8.08
CA ASN A 79 9.77 23.79 9.25
C ASN A 79 9.06 25.11 8.91
N ASP A 80 7.86 25.05 8.34
CA ASP A 80 6.86 26.05 8.73
C ASP A 80 6.02 25.38 9.80
N GLY A 81 6.13 25.82 11.05
CA GLY A 81 5.37 25.31 12.22
C GLY A 81 3.86 25.53 12.13
N LEU A 82 3.29 25.43 10.93
CA LEU A 82 1.88 25.56 10.61
C LEU A 82 1.20 24.23 10.93
N MET A 83 0.74 24.13 12.18
CA MET A 83 -0.08 23.04 12.69
C MET A 83 -1.31 22.83 11.80
N ARG A 84 -1.44 21.63 11.22
CA ARG A 84 -2.57 21.27 10.37
C ARG A 84 -3.70 20.79 11.26
N ILE A 85 -4.76 21.59 11.32
CA ILE A 85 -5.97 21.29 12.08
C ILE A 85 -6.98 20.66 11.11
N PHE A 86 -7.24 19.37 11.29
CA PHE A 86 -8.27 18.66 10.54
C PHE A 86 -9.62 18.94 11.20
N TRP A 87 -10.46 19.72 10.50
CA TRP A 87 -11.78 20.13 10.96
C TRP A 87 -12.88 19.27 10.30
N PRO A 88 -13.68 18.50 11.06
CA PRO A 88 -14.80 17.77 10.52
C PRO A 88 -15.88 18.72 10.00
N THR A 89 -16.38 18.46 8.79
CA THR A 89 -17.39 19.29 8.13
C THR A 89 -18.74 19.30 8.86
N ASP A 90 -18.98 18.29 9.69
CA ASP A 90 -20.28 18.03 10.34
C ASP A 90 -20.46 18.77 11.69
N ILE A 91 -19.46 19.54 12.15
CA ILE A 91 -19.57 20.31 13.40
C ILE A 91 -20.23 21.66 13.14
N GLN A 92 -21.38 21.88 13.78
CA GLN A 92 -22.11 23.15 13.73
C GLN A 92 -21.24 24.26 14.34
N ARG A 93 -21.04 25.36 13.59
CA ARG A 93 -20.31 26.53 14.11
C ARG A 93 -21.24 27.30 15.05
N SER A 94 -20.87 27.34 16.31
CA SER A 94 -21.52 28.15 17.34
C SER A 94 -20.79 29.48 17.47
N ASP A 95 -21.53 30.57 17.69
CA ASP A 95 -20.96 31.91 17.91
C ASP A 95 -20.54 32.14 19.38
N LEU A 96 -20.69 31.11 20.23
CA LEU A 96 -20.33 31.12 21.64
C LEU A 96 -18.82 30.86 21.84
N PRO A 97 -18.17 31.44 22.87
CA PRO A 97 -16.78 31.12 23.19
C PRO A 97 -16.68 29.66 23.63
N GLY A 98 -15.78 28.89 22.99
CA GLY A 98 -15.67 27.45 23.23
C GLY A 98 -14.24 26.91 23.13
N VAL A 99 -14.01 25.75 23.75
CA VAL A 99 -12.72 25.04 23.74
C VAL A 99 -12.76 23.93 22.69
N VAL A 100 -11.77 23.93 21.79
CA VAL A 100 -11.62 22.89 20.78
C VAL A 100 -10.93 21.68 21.39
N VAL A 101 -11.65 20.56 21.45
CA VAL A 101 -11.12 19.28 21.91
C VAL A 101 -10.78 18.43 20.70
N GLY A 102 -9.53 18.01 20.63
CA GLY A 102 -9.02 17.25 19.50
C GLY A 102 -7.92 16.28 19.90
N TRP A 103 -7.69 15.29 19.04
CA TRP A 103 -6.64 14.31 19.20
C TRP A 103 -5.41 14.71 18.39
N ARG A 104 -4.25 14.76 19.05
CA ARG A 104 -2.96 15.02 18.39
C ARG A 104 -2.43 13.72 17.81
N ASN A 105 -2.46 13.63 16.48
CA ASN A 105 -2.03 12.45 15.75
C ASN A 105 -0.51 12.48 15.45
N SER A 106 0.06 13.66 15.21
CA SER A 106 1.49 13.83 14.92
C SER A 106 2.02 15.12 15.55
N SER A 107 3.33 15.36 15.45
CA SER A 107 3.95 16.58 15.96
C SER A 107 3.34 17.86 15.37
N LEU A 108 2.83 17.76 14.13
CA LEU A 108 2.28 18.85 13.31
C LEU A 108 0.78 18.68 12.96
N ASP A 109 0.11 17.61 13.41
CA ASP A 109 -1.28 17.30 13.02
C ASP A 109 -2.20 17.12 14.24
N VAL A 110 -3.33 17.82 14.24
CA VAL A 110 -4.41 17.68 15.24
C VAL A 110 -5.76 17.48 14.56
N PHE A 111 -6.50 16.48 15.01
CA PHE A 111 -7.87 16.20 14.59
C PHE A 111 -8.85 16.75 15.60
N VAL A 112 -9.74 17.65 15.18
CA VAL A 112 -10.82 18.16 16.04
C VAL A 112 -11.91 17.11 16.14
N VAL A 113 -12.31 16.76 17.37
CA VAL A 113 -13.35 15.76 17.64
C VAL A 113 -14.65 16.43 18.12
N ALA A 114 -14.53 17.49 18.92
CA ALA A 114 -15.68 18.25 19.41
C ALA A 114 -15.30 19.69 19.77
N ILE A 115 -16.30 20.56 19.84
CA ILE A 115 -16.19 21.92 20.40
C ILE A 115 -17.06 21.95 21.65
N LEU A 116 -16.48 22.37 22.78
CA LEU A 116 -17.23 22.61 24.00
C LEU A 116 -17.58 24.09 24.07
N ASP A 117 -18.84 24.42 23.82
CA ASP A 117 -19.35 25.80 23.89
C ASP A 117 -19.63 26.22 25.35
N ASP A 118 -19.59 27.53 25.61
CA ASP A 118 -19.93 28.16 26.90
C ASP A 118 -18.94 27.87 28.06
N VAL A 119 -17.64 27.88 27.76
CA VAL A 119 -16.59 27.67 28.77
C VAL A 119 -16.08 29.01 29.31
N ASP A 120 -16.32 29.27 30.59
CA ASP A 120 -15.76 30.42 31.31
C ASP A 120 -14.26 30.19 31.61
N VAL A 121 -13.37 30.88 30.87
CA VAL A 121 -11.90 30.63 30.90
C VAL A 121 -11.24 31.17 32.19
N SER A 122 -12.02 31.63 33.17
CA SER A 122 -11.54 32.27 34.40
C SER A 122 -11.33 31.30 35.59
N ILE A 123 -10.67 30.15 35.41
CA ILE A 123 -10.32 29.28 36.55
C ILE A 123 -8.89 28.71 36.43
N PRO A 124 -7.93 29.15 37.27
CA PRO A 124 -6.64 28.51 37.41
C PRO A 124 -6.77 27.32 38.39
N SER A 125 -7.43 26.25 37.99
CA SER A 125 -7.36 24.99 38.74
C SER A 125 -7.46 23.79 37.80
N THR A 126 -6.29 23.34 37.35
CA THR A 126 -6.05 22.16 36.51
C THR A 126 -6.77 20.89 37.01
N ALA A 127 -7.16 20.85 38.29
CA ALA A 127 -7.89 19.74 38.90
C ALA A 127 -9.37 19.61 38.42
N ALA A 128 -10.07 20.72 38.16
CA ALA A 128 -11.48 20.67 37.76
C ALA A 128 -11.65 20.24 36.30
N THR A 129 -10.74 20.69 35.43
CA THR A 129 -10.72 20.30 34.01
C THR A 129 -10.34 18.83 33.84
N LEU A 130 -9.41 18.31 34.64
CA LEU A 130 -9.05 16.89 34.60
C LEU A 130 -10.18 15.99 35.08
N ALA A 131 -10.95 16.40 36.09
CA ALA A 131 -12.11 15.65 36.57
C ALA A 131 -13.23 15.54 35.52
N ALA A 132 -13.51 16.62 34.78
CA ALA A 132 -14.52 16.62 33.73
C ALA A 132 -14.13 15.74 32.52
N ILE A 133 -12.83 15.63 32.22
CA ILE A 133 -12.33 14.75 31.16
C ILE A 133 -12.42 13.28 31.59
N ASP A 134 -12.15 12.94 32.85
CA ASP A 134 -12.19 11.56 33.34
C ASP A 134 -13.63 10.99 33.33
N GLU A 135 -14.62 11.84 33.65
CA GLU A 135 -16.04 11.50 33.59
C GLU A 135 -16.53 11.25 32.15
N PHE A 136 -16.02 12.01 31.18
CA PHE A 136 -16.37 11.82 29.76
C PHE A 136 -15.66 10.61 29.12
N THR A 137 -14.51 10.18 29.65
CA THR A 137 -13.74 9.05 29.10
C THR A 137 -14.15 7.69 29.69
N GLY A 138 -15.13 7.67 30.60
CA GLY A 138 -15.70 6.43 31.16
C GLY A 138 -14.67 5.55 31.87
N ARG A 139 -13.58 6.13 32.38
CA ARG A 139 -12.67 5.43 33.30
C ARG A 139 -13.07 5.76 34.73
N SER A 140 -14.22 5.22 35.14
CA SER A 140 -14.47 5.01 36.56
C SER A 140 -13.45 4.00 37.08
N CYS A 141 -12.65 4.38 38.08
CA CYS A 141 -12.20 3.41 39.06
C CYS A 141 -13.41 2.76 39.74
#